data_AF-A0A409WRM0-F1
#
_entry.id   AF-A0A409WRM0-F1
#
_cell.length_a   1.000
_cell.length_b   1.000
_cell.length_c   1.000
_cell.angle_alpha   90.00
_cell.angle_beta   90.00
_cell.angle_gamma   90.00
#
_symmetry.space_group_name_H-M   'P 1'
#
loop_
_entity.id
_entity.type
_entity.pdbx_description
1 polymer ?
#
loop_
_entity_poly.entity_id
_entity_poly.type
_entity_poly.pdbx_seq_one_letter_code
_entity_poly.pdbx_strand_id
1 'polypeptide(L)'
;MYSAVLKAQRQSNDIIIHSRPAQSAVRIAWPTRNGVPIVPRGVKNYLDTKGIYWECFCALISDVARPCRIVVSRQDGDVLAFCHHLDDTLKCGFFMNLNSKARSTTLFSNYGHISSAKFGAHVDMSPYILSYKLLEPVGEIAPFFDGYLGESTSDRPGIKQLNSGMKYYSKTRSIKDRPSSFPEPLRHSEGFSSITSCDGDLSTSPRKRRKMSISTESISDPAVSDLLQELTTVECHVESSQRQCLERLRRGDGLTRLEYESLVESCSSCNRYFLSEALRSHIPNCSNQ
;
A
#
# COMPACT_ATOMS: atom_id res chain seq x y z
N MET A 1 6.63 -15.29 -0.77
CA MET A 1 5.60 -14.33 -1.24
C MET A 1 6.17 -12.93 -1.54
N TYR A 2 6.91 -12.30 -0.61
CA TYR A 2 7.48 -10.95 -0.79
C TYR A 2 8.26 -10.69 -2.08
N SER A 3 9.13 -11.62 -2.48
CA SER A 3 9.95 -11.49 -3.69
C SER A 3 9.10 -11.39 -4.96
N ALA A 4 8.00 -12.14 -5.03
CA ALA A 4 7.08 -12.15 -6.16
C ALA A 4 6.33 -10.81 -6.27
N VAL A 5 5.83 -10.28 -5.15
CA VAL A 5 5.15 -8.97 -5.08
C VAL A 5 6.09 -7.83 -5.47
N LEU A 6 7.34 -7.83 -4.98
CA LEU A 6 8.34 -6.82 -5.35
C LEU A 6 8.71 -6.90 -6.82
N LYS A 7 8.85 -8.11 -7.36
CA LYS A 7 9.11 -8.33 -8.79
C LYS A 7 7.94 -7.77 -9.62
N ALA A 8 6.70 -8.09 -9.25
CA ALA A 8 5.50 -7.57 -9.89
C ALA A 8 5.43 -6.03 -9.83
N GLN A 9 5.70 -5.41 -8.67
CA GLN A 9 5.74 -3.95 -8.53
C GLN A 9 6.75 -3.28 -9.47
N ARG A 10 7.94 -3.85 -9.58
CA ARG A 10 9.03 -3.32 -10.42
C ARG A 10 8.78 -3.49 -11.91
N GLN A 11 8.09 -4.57 -12.30
CA GLN A 11 7.79 -4.89 -13.70
C GLN A 11 6.50 -4.24 -14.20
N SER A 12 5.56 -3.94 -13.30
CA SER A 12 4.29 -3.32 -13.67
C SER A 12 4.49 -1.88 -14.15
N ASN A 13 3.61 -1.40 -15.03
CA ASN A 13 3.48 0.02 -15.35
C ASN A 13 2.53 0.76 -14.39
N ASP A 14 1.74 0.01 -13.63
CA ASP A 14 0.72 0.55 -12.74
C ASP A 14 1.25 0.72 -11.32
N ILE A 15 0.46 1.41 -10.50
CA ILE A 15 0.72 1.55 -9.07
C ILE A 15 0.33 0.23 -8.40
N ILE A 16 1.27 -0.38 -7.67
CA ILE A 16 1.02 -1.56 -6.85
C ILE A 16 1.23 -1.18 -5.38
N ILE A 17 0.18 -1.33 -4.59
CA ILE A 17 0.15 -1.05 -3.14
C ILE A 17 -0.40 -2.26 -2.38
N HIS A 18 -0.30 -2.24 -1.06
CA HIS A 18 -1.03 -3.19 -0.22
C HIS A 18 -2.46 -2.72 0.01
N SER A 19 -3.41 -3.65 0.05
CA SER A 19 -4.80 -3.43 0.44
C SER A 19 -5.17 -4.38 1.57
N ARG A 20 -5.54 -3.83 2.72
CA ARG A 20 -6.02 -4.59 3.88
C ARG A 20 -7.36 -5.27 3.64
N PRO A 21 -8.36 -4.61 3.02
CA PRO A 21 -9.62 -5.29 2.69
C PRO A 21 -9.46 -6.52 1.78
N ALA A 22 -8.49 -6.46 0.86
CA ALA A 22 -8.12 -7.56 -0.03
C ALA A 22 -7.11 -8.54 0.60
N GLN A 23 -6.48 -8.18 1.71
CA GLN A 23 -5.37 -8.90 2.34
C GLN A 23 -4.24 -9.27 1.36
N SER A 24 -4.01 -8.42 0.36
CA SER A 24 -3.06 -8.71 -0.72
C SER A 24 -2.42 -7.43 -1.27
N ALA A 25 -1.38 -7.60 -2.07
CA ALA A 25 -0.99 -6.53 -2.99
C ALA A 25 -2.05 -6.39 -4.08
N VAL A 26 -2.28 -5.17 -4.56
CA VAL A 26 -3.25 -4.85 -5.61
C VAL A 26 -2.70 -3.80 -6.55
N ARG A 27 -3.10 -3.87 -7.82
CA ARG A 27 -2.93 -2.79 -8.80
C ARG A 27 -4.07 -1.79 -8.65
N ILE A 28 -3.74 -0.51 -8.68
CA ILE A 28 -4.73 0.58 -8.65
C ILE A 28 -4.52 1.52 -9.83
N ALA A 29 -5.60 2.18 -10.24
CA ALA A 29 -5.57 3.17 -11.30
C ALA A 29 -4.90 4.47 -10.84
N TRP A 30 -4.23 5.15 -11.76
CA TRP A 30 -3.70 6.49 -11.51
C TRP A 30 -4.84 7.49 -11.24
N PRO A 31 -4.74 8.32 -10.18
CA PRO A 31 -5.79 9.27 -9.86
C PRO A 31 -5.89 10.37 -10.92
N THR A 32 -7.12 10.70 -11.27
CA THR A 32 -7.48 11.83 -12.12
C THR A 32 -8.40 12.79 -11.37
N ARG A 33 -8.49 14.02 -11.86
CA ARG A 33 -9.49 15.01 -11.46
C ARG A 33 -10.15 15.54 -12.71
N ASN A 34 -11.44 15.24 -12.86
CA ASN A 34 -12.22 15.62 -14.06
C ASN A 34 -11.57 15.10 -15.36
N GLY A 35 -11.08 13.87 -15.34
CA GLY A 35 -10.40 13.24 -16.48
C GLY A 35 -8.95 13.67 -16.69
N VAL A 36 -8.45 14.66 -15.96
CA VAL A 36 -7.05 15.09 -16.04
C VAL A 36 -6.21 14.31 -15.03
N PRO A 37 -5.16 13.59 -15.45
CA PRO A 37 -4.27 12.89 -14.52
C PRO A 37 -3.63 13.83 -13.50
N ILE A 38 -3.62 13.43 -12.23
CA ILE A 38 -2.92 14.18 -11.19
C ILE A 38 -1.41 14.06 -11.46
N VAL A 39 -0.71 15.19 -11.57
CA VAL A 39 0.75 15.17 -11.74
C VAL A 39 1.43 14.50 -10.54
N PRO A 40 2.56 13.79 -10.71
CA PRO A 40 3.22 13.05 -9.61
C PRO A 40 3.42 13.88 -8.34
N ARG A 41 3.81 15.16 -8.47
CA ARG A 41 4.01 16.09 -7.34
C ARG A 41 2.71 16.38 -6.55
N GLY A 42 1.56 16.28 -7.21
CA GLY A 42 0.25 16.50 -6.63
C GLY A 42 -0.39 15.26 -6.01
N VAL A 43 0.15 14.05 -6.27
CA VAL A 43 -0.45 12.79 -5.80
C VAL A 43 -0.65 12.78 -4.31
N LYS A 44 0.36 13.21 -3.53
CA LYS A 44 0.22 13.26 -2.08
C LYS A 44 -0.92 14.18 -1.63
N ASN A 45 -0.96 15.41 -2.14
CA ASN A 45 -1.99 16.37 -1.75
C ASN A 45 -3.39 15.88 -2.14
N TYR A 46 -3.50 15.17 -3.26
CA TYR A 46 -4.73 14.52 -3.67
C TYR A 46 -5.16 13.45 -2.65
N LEU A 47 -4.25 12.55 -2.25
CA LEU A 47 -4.50 11.53 -1.24
C LEU A 47 -4.92 12.15 0.11
N ASP A 48 -4.19 13.16 0.59
CA ASP A 48 -4.53 13.87 1.83
C ASP A 48 -5.93 14.50 1.77
N THR A 49 -6.29 15.11 0.63
CA THR A 49 -7.61 15.74 0.45
C THR A 49 -8.74 14.71 0.49
N LYS A 50 -8.46 13.47 0.08
CA LYS A 50 -9.40 12.35 0.13
C LYS A 50 -9.37 11.60 1.47
N GLY A 51 -8.43 11.93 2.38
CA GLY A 51 -8.23 11.16 3.62
C GLY A 51 -7.76 9.74 3.34
N ILE A 52 -6.93 9.57 2.31
CA ILE A 52 -6.41 8.26 1.89
C ILE A 52 -4.89 8.24 2.07
N TYR A 53 -4.34 7.07 2.35
CA TYR A 53 -2.91 6.81 2.27
C TYR A 53 -2.62 5.51 1.53
N TRP A 54 -1.42 5.43 0.96
CA TRP A 54 -0.93 4.20 0.33
C TRP A 54 -0.08 3.41 1.29
N GLU A 55 -0.42 2.14 1.48
CA GLU A 55 0.30 1.26 2.37
C GLU A 55 1.41 0.49 1.64
N CYS A 56 2.57 0.36 2.27
CA CYS A 56 3.66 -0.46 1.75
C CYS A 56 3.46 -1.94 2.12
N PHE A 57 4.30 -2.83 1.57
CA PHE A 57 4.20 -4.27 1.82
C PHE A 57 4.60 -4.72 3.24
N CYS A 58 5.03 -3.82 4.12
CA CYS A 58 5.21 -4.16 5.55
C CYS A 58 3.88 -4.56 6.20
N ALA A 59 2.75 -4.15 5.64
CA ALA A 59 1.43 -4.54 6.11
C ALA A 59 1.12 -6.04 5.94
N LEU A 60 1.85 -6.75 5.07
CA LEU A 60 1.72 -8.21 4.91
C LEU A 60 2.20 -9.00 6.14
N ILE A 61 3.02 -8.40 7.01
CA ILE A 61 3.54 -9.03 8.25
C ILE A 61 3.21 -8.21 9.50
N SER A 62 2.39 -7.15 9.36
CA SER A 62 2.12 -6.24 10.46
C SER A 62 0.70 -5.71 10.38
N ASP A 63 -0.03 -5.90 11.47
CA ASP A 63 -1.38 -5.35 11.62
C ASP A 63 -1.38 -3.84 11.79
N VAL A 64 -0.24 -3.24 12.15
CA VAL A 64 -0.05 -1.79 12.30
C VAL A 64 -0.01 -1.12 10.93
N ALA A 65 -0.65 0.04 10.79
CA ALA A 65 -0.71 0.76 9.52
C ALA A 65 0.70 1.19 9.08
N ARG A 66 1.07 0.89 7.84
CA ARG A 66 2.40 1.22 7.29
C ARG A 66 2.29 2.08 6.03
N PRO A 67 1.88 3.36 6.14
CA PRO A 67 1.87 4.26 5.00
C PRO A 67 3.28 4.36 4.39
N CYS A 68 3.36 4.28 3.06
CA CYS A 68 4.59 4.59 2.35
C CYS A 68 4.90 6.09 2.46
N ARG A 69 6.14 6.47 2.20
CA ARG A 69 6.55 7.88 2.07
C ARG A 69 6.51 8.27 0.60
N ILE A 70 5.94 9.43 0.30
CA ILE A 70 6.02 10.04 -1.03
C ILE A 70 6.91 11.28 -0.91
N VAL A 71 7.99 11.35 -1.69
CA VAL A 71 8.97 12.43 -1.64
C VAL A 71 9.31 12.92 -3.03
N VAL A 72 9.68 14.19 -3.15
CA VAL A 72 10.34 14.73 -4.34
C VAL A 72 11.85 14.64 -4.11
N SER A 73 12.55 13.93 -4.97
CA SER A 73 14.00 13.86 -4.98
C SER A 73 14.58 15.23 -5.35
N ARG A 74 15.61 15.65 -4.60
CA ARG A 74 16.26 16.95 -4.79
C ARG A 74 17.21 16.98 -5.99
N GLN A 75 17.70 15.82 -6.41
CA GLN A 75 18.73 15.73 -7.45
C GLN A 75 18.13 15.83 -8.86
N ASP A 76 17.06 15.08 -9.10
CA ASP A 76 16.40 14.93 -10.41
C ASP A 76 14.98 15.50 -10.44
N GLY A 77 14.40 15.83 -9.28
CA GLY A 77 13.01 16.31 -9.19
C GLY A 77 11.97 15.21 -9.32
N ASP A 78 12.37 13.95 -9.35
CA ASP A 78 11.48 12.80 -9.46
C ASP A 78 10.68 12.58 -8.18
N VAL A 79 9.43 12.13 -8.33
CA VAL A 79 8.57 11.80 -7.20
C VAL A 79 8.64 10.31 -6.94
N LEU A 80 9.11 9.95 -5.75
CA LEU A 80 9.36 8.57 -5.35
C LEU A 80 8.41 8.19 -4.21
N ALA A 81 7.86 6.98 -4.28
CA ALA A 81 7.12 6.35 -3.20
C ALA A 81 7.93 5.15 -2.66
N PHE A 82 8.23 5.11 -1.35
CA PHE A 82 9.02 4.03 -0.77
C PHE A 82 8.61 3.68 0.66
N CYS A 83 9.04 2.53 1.15
CA CYS A 83 8.76 2.09 2.52
C CYS A 83 9.22 3.12 3.57
N HIS A 84 8.40 3.39 4.59
CA HIS A 84 8.75 4.34 5.65
C HIS A 84 9.91 3.87 6.56
N HIS A 85 10.00 2.57 6.81
CA HIS A 85 10.90 2.02 7.83
C HIS A 85 12.35 2.35 7.51
N LEU A 86 13.04 2.91 8.51
CA LEU A 86 14.46 3.24 8.46
C LEU A 86 15.35 2.06 8.81
N ASP A 87 14.87 1.19 9.69
CA ASP A 87 15.62 0.04 10.17
C ASP A 87 15.65 -1.05 9.11
N ASP A 88 16.85 -1.48 8.73
CA ASP A 88 17.07 -2.43 7.63
C ASP A 88 16.41 -3.79 7.87
N THR A 89 16.14 -4.15 9.12
CA THR A 89 15.55 -5.45 9.49
C THR A 89 14.08 -5.61 9.12
N LEU A 90 13.34 -4.52 8.93
CA LEU A 90 11.88 -4.53 8.67
C LEU A 90 11.50 -3.86 7.35
N LYS A 91 12.48 -3.55 6.48
CA LYS A 91 12.20 -2.96 5.17
C LYS A 91 11.62 -3.99 4.22
N CYS A 92 10.36 -3.80 3.82
CA CYS A 92 9.71 -4.65 2.81
C CYS A 92 10.22 -4.43 1.37
N GLY A 93 11.15 -3.50 1.12
CA GLY A 93 11.68 -3.23 -0.22
C GLY A 93 10.75 -2.46 -1.17
N PHE A 94 9.57 -2.03 -0.70
CA PHE A 94 8.61 -1.23 -1.46
C PHE A 94 9.27 0.05 -1.99
N PHE A 95 9.26 0.23 -3.32
CA PHE A 95 9.83 1.38 -4.00
C PHE A 95 9.19 1.55 -5.38
N MET A 96 8.74 2.78 -5.70
CA MET A 96 8.20 3.14 -7.00
C MET A 96 8.63 4.56 -7.38
N ASN A 97 9.01 4.74 -8.65
CA ASN A 97 9.16 6.07 -9.25
C ASN A 97 7.80 6.48 -9.87
N LEU A 98 7.10 7.41 -9.22
CA LEU A 98 5.76 7.83 -9.63
C LEU A 98 5.77 8.61 -10.96
N ASN A 99 6.88 9.28 -11.31
CA ASN A 99 7.02 9.93 -12.61
C ASN A 99 7.06 8.89 -13.75
N SER A 100 7.72 7.75 -13.51
CA SER A 100 7.71 6.63 -14.46
C SER A 100 6.29 6.07 -14.62
N LYS A 101 5.63 5.76 -13.49
CA LYS A 101 4.27 5.18 -13.48
C LYS A 101 3.23 6.10 -14.16
N ALA A 102 3.28 7.41 -13.90
CA ALA A 102 2.37 8.36 -14.52
C ALA A 102 2.46 8.39 -16.05
N ARG A 103 3.65 8.11 -16.61
CA ARG A 103 3.90 8.14 -18.05
C ARG A 103 3.57 6.81 -18.73
N SER A 104 3.65 5.69 -18.01
CA SER A 104 3.51 4.35 -18.59
C SER A 104 2.20 3.64 -18.27
N THR A 105 1.47 4.06 -17.22
CA THR A 105 0.19 3.45 -16.87
C THR A 105 -0.89 3.74 -17.90
N THR A 106 -1.76 2.76 -18.11
CA THR A 106 -2.98 2.89 -18.92
C THR A 106 -4.24 2.92 -18.07
N LEU A 107 -4.11 2.75 -16.75
CA LEU A 107 -5.23 2.70 -15.81
C LEU A 107 -5.42 4.07 -15.17
N PHE A 108 -6.58 4.68 -15.40
CA PHE A 108 -6.93 6.00 -14.87
C PHE A 108 -8.32 5.97 -14.24
N SER A 109 -8.48 6.60 -13.08
CA SER A 109 -9.78 6.71 -12.40
C SER A 109 -9.93 8.06 -11.72
N ASN A 110 -11.16 8.60 -11.72
CA ASN A 110 -11.47 9.87 -11.05
C ASN A 110 -11.74 9.68 -9.54
N TYR A 111 -11.99 8.44 -9.11
CA TYR A 111 -12.36 8.12 -7.73
C TYR A 111 -13.47 9.05 -7.20
N GLY A 112 -14.50 9.26 -8.03
CA GLY A 112 -15.60 10.19 -7.76
C GLY A 112 -16.46 9.79 -6.56
N HIS A 113 -16.50 8.49 -6.25
CA HIS A 113 -17.17 7.92 -5.08
C HIS A 113 -16.44 8.20 -3.77
N ILE A 114 -15.13 8.46 -3.82
CA ILE A 114 -14.34 8.79 -2.64
C ILE A 114 -14.51 10.27 -2.33
N SER A 115 -15.26 10.59 -1.28
CA SER A 115 -15.49 11.97 -0.85
C SER A 115 -14.21 12.62 -0.30
N SER A 116 -14.18 13.96 -0.27
CA SER A 116 -13.08 14.66 0.39
C SER A 116 -13.22 14.51 1.91
N ALA A 117 -12.11 14.21 2.58
CA ALA A 117 -12.05 14.10 4.04
C ALA A 117 -12.49 15.39 4.77
N LYS A 118 -12.40 16.55 4.09
CA LYS A 118 -12.87 17.84 4.63
C LYS A 118 -14.35 17.84 5.00
N PHE A 119 -15.17 17.01 4.35
CA PHE A 119 -16.60 16.93 4.61
C PHE A 119 -16.95 15.89 5.69
N GLY A 120 -15.97 15.16 6.23
CA GLY A 120 -16.19 14.13 7.25
C GLY A 120 -17.03 12.93 6.77
N ALA A 121 -17.36 12.86 5.49
CA ALA A 121 -18.14 11.77 4.93
C ALA A 121 -17.26 10.53 4.80
N HIS A 122 -17.61 9.47 5.53
CA HIS A 122 -17.04 8.14 5.31
C HIS A 122 -17.44 7.63 3.94
N VAL A 123 -16.47 7.03 3.25
CA VAL A 123 -16.70 6.39 1.95
C VAL A 123 -17.08 4.96 2.20
N ASP A 124 -18.26 4.55 1.73
CA ASP A 124 -18.63 3.14 1.74
C ASP A 124 -17.86 2.41 0.62
N MET A 125 -16.82 1.67 1.03
CA MET A 125 -16.01 0.86 0.12
C MET A 125 -16.56 -0.57 -0.06
N SER A 126 -17.62 -0.93 0.66
CA SER A 126 -18.22 -2.28 0.65
C SER A 126 -18.53 -2.79 -0.77
N PRO A 127 -19.15 -2.00 -1.67
CA PRO A 127 -19.45 -2.47 -3.02
C PRO A 127 -18.22 -2.86 -3.83
N TYR A 128 -17.13 -2.11 -3.69
CA TYR A 128 -15.87 -2.35 -4.40
C TYR A 128 -15.14 -3.57 -3.84
N ILE A 129 -15.10 -3.69 -2.51
CA ILE A 129 -14.48 -4.83 -1.82
C ILE A 129 -15.20 -6.14 -2.21
N LEU A 130 -16.53 -6.14 -2.20
CA LEU A 130 -17.32 -7.30 -2.60
C LEU A 130 -17.09 -7.65 -4.07
N SER A 131 -17.12 -6.66 -4.97
CA SER A 131 -16.85 -6.88 -6.39
C SER A 131 -15.46 -7.46 -6.63
N TYR A 132 -14.44 -6.99 -5.89
CA TYR A 132 -13.09 -7.50 -5.99
C TYR A 132 -12.98 -8.96 -5.52
N LYS A 133 -13.60 -9.29 -4.38
CA LYS A 133 -13.60 -10.66 -3.83
C LYS A 133 -14.33 -11.65 -4.75
N LEU A 134 -15.43 -11.24 -5.38
CA LEU A 134 -16.18 -12.10 -6.30
C LEU A 134 -15.44 -12.45 -7.59
N LEU A 135 -14.45 -11.63 -8.00
CA LEU A 135 -13.69 -11.85 -9.21
C LEU A 135 -12.51 -12.82 -9.03
N GLU A 136 -12.33 -13.40 -7.83
CA GLU A 136 -11.23 -14.27 -7.40
C GLU A 136 -10.14 -14.48 -8.47
N PRO A 137 -9.17 -13.55 -8.56
CA PRO A 137 -8.13 -13.65 -9.57
C PRO A 137 -7.13 -14.72 -9.16
N VAL A 138 -7.46 -15.98 -9.46
CA VAL A 138 -6.65 -17.14 -9.13
C VAL A 138 -5.29 -17.02 -9.83
N GLY A 139 -4.24 -16.86 -9.02
CA GLY A 139 -2.85 -16.86 -9.48
C GLY A 139 -2.30 -15.52 -9.98
N GLU A 140 -3.09 -14.43 -10.00
CA GLU A 140 -2.55 -13.12 -10.35
C GLU A 140 -1.83 -12.46 -9.16
N ILE A 141 -0.59 -12.04 -9.37
CA ILE A 141 0.15 -11.27 -8.37
C ILE A 141 -0.24 -9.80 -8.53
N ALA A 142 -0.97 -9.27 -7.55
CA ALA A 142 -1.51 -7.91 -7.55
C ALA A 142 -2.57 -7.68 -8.64
N PRO A 143 -3.73 -8.33 -8.54
CA PRO A 143 -4.85 -8.06 -9.44
C PRO A 143 -5.33 -6.62 -9.34
N PHE A 144 -6.01 -6.16 -10.39
CA PHE A 144 -6.57 -4.82 -10.44
C PHE A 144 -7.75 -4.68 -9.48
N PHE A 145 -7.68 -3.71 -8.58
CA PHE A 145 -8.75 -3.39 -7.63
C PHE A 145 -9.47 -2.12 -8.06
N ASP A 146 -10.51 -2.29 -8.88
CA ASP A 146 -11.28 -1.15 -9.40
C ASP A 146 -11.96 -0.36 -8.28
N GLY A 147 -11.93 0.96 -8.41
CA GLY A 147 -12.44 1.91 -7.43
C GLY A 147 -11.66 2.01 -6.12
N TYR A 148 -10.65 1.17 -5.88
CA TYR A 148 -9.81 1.24 -4.69
C TYR A 148 -8.63 2.19 -4.89
N LEU A 149 -8.55 3.26 -4.08
CA LEU A 149 -7.46 4.25 -4.14
C LEU A 149 -6.37 3.99 -3.09
N GLY A 150 -6.70 3.32 -1.99
CA GLY A 150 -5.84 3.15 -0.82
C GLY A 150 -6.66 3.07 0.47
N GLU A 151 -5.95 3.06 1.59
CA GLU A 151 -6.54 2.90 2.92
C GLU A 151 -7.11 4.23 3.42
N SER A 152 -8.26 4.18 4.09
CA SER A 152 -8.86 5.37 4.70
C SER A 152 -8.17 5.74 6.01
N THR A 153 -7.89 7.02 6.20
CA THR A 153 -7.42 7.56 7.49
C THR A 153 -8.51 7.50 8.57
N SER A 154 -9.78 7.38 8.18
CA SER A 154 -10.89 7.26 9.12
C SER A 154 -10.85 5.96 9.92
N ASP A 155 -10.37 4.89 9.29
CA ASP A 155 -10.36 3.56 9.88
C ASP A 155 -9.20 3.40 10.86
N ARG A 156 -8.20 4.30 10.75
CA ARG A 156 -7.00 4.33 11.59
C ARG A 156 -6.65 5.77 11.96
N PRO A 157 -7.34 6.35 12.97
CA PRO A 157 -7.13 7.72 13.40
C PRO A 157 -5.64 8.02 13.68
N GLY A 158 -5.18 9.19 13.25
CA GLY A 158 -3.80 9.64 13.44
C GLY A 158 -2.80 9.16 12.36
N ILE A 159 -3.21 8.22 11.50
CA ILE A 159 -2.42 7.83 10.32
C ILE A 159 -2.66 8.83 9.18
N LYS A 160 -1.60 9.18 8.46
CA LYS A 160 -1.65 10.07 7.30
C LYS A 160 -0.61 9.68 6.25
N GLN A 161 -0.80 10.13 5.02
CA GLN A 161 0.21 9.97 3.98
C GLN A 161 1.48 10.73 4.37
N LEU A 162 2.61 10.02 4.39
CA LEU A 162 3.83 10.55 4.97
C LEU A 162 4.64 11.40 3.99
N ASN A 163 5.18 12.49 4.51
CA ASN A 163 6.10 13.42 3.84
C ASN A 163 7.57 13.14 4.20
N SER A 164 8.48 13.70 3.41
CA SER A 164 9.92 13.79 3.68
C SER A 164 10.21 14.74 4.86
N GLY A 165 10.00 14.26 6.08
CA GLY A 165 10.66 14.83 7.27
C GLY A 165 12.11 14.34 7.43
N MET A 166 12.51 13.32 6.67
CA MET A 166 13.85 12.75 6.71
C MET A 166 14.72 13.33 5.60
N LYS A 167 15.84 13.95 5.97
CA LYS A 167 16.92 14.27 5.04
C LYS A 167 17.56 12.95 4.60
N TYR A 168 17.23 12.47 3.41
CA TYR A 168 17.92 11.33 2.81
C TYR A 168 19.31 11.79 2.40
N TYR A 169 20.30 11.54 3.23
CA TYR A 169 21.70 11.64 2.82
C TYR A 169 21.98 10.41 1.95
N SER A 170 21.88 10.56 0.63
CA SER A 170 22.43 9.53 -0.26
C SER A 170 23.92 9.42 0.08
N LYS A 171 24.33 8.32 0.71
CA LYS A 171 25.74 7.91 0.76
C LYS A 171 26.16 7.51 -0.66
N THR A 172 26.13 8.45 -1.59
CA THR A 172 27.03 8.40 -2.72
C THR A 172 28.42 8.53 -2.09
N ARG A 173 29.13 7.42 -1.99
CA ARG A 173 30.58 7.40 -1.74
C ARG A 173 31.20 8.26 -2.84
N SER A 174 31.33 9.54 -2.57
CA SER A 174 32.06 10.47 -3.40
C SER A 174 33.52 10.04 -3.31
N ILE A 175 33.98 9.26 -4.27
CA ILE A 175 35.40 9.12 -4.58
C ILE A 175 35.81 10.51 -5.06
N LYS A 176 36.29 11.34 -4.13
CA LYS A 176 36.78 12.70 -4.38
C LYS A 176 38.28 12.69 -4.15
N ASP A 177 39.01 12.32 -5.19
CA ASP A 177 40.41 12.73 -5.38
C ASP A 177 40.51 13.41 -6.75
N ARG A 178 40.30 14.73 -6.75
CA ARG A 178 41.03 15.63 -7.64
C ARG A 178 40.88 17.08 -7.16
N PRO A 179 42.00 17.77 -6.85
CA PRO A 179 42.00 19.21 -6.64
C PRO A 179 42.01 19.89 -8.01
N SER A 180 41.00 20.71 -8.29
CA SER A 180 41.05 21.66 -9.41
C SER A 180 40.58 23.01 -8.88
N SER A 181 41.59 23.86 -8.67
CA SER A 181 41.51 25.28 -8.41
C SER A 181 41.14 26.03 -9.70
N PHE A 182 39.98 26.68 -9.74
CA PHE A 182 39.78 27.86 -10.59
C PHE A 182 38.77 28.84 -9.95
N PRO A 183 38.92 30.15 -10.20
CA PRO A 183 38.26 31.21 -9.46
C PRO A 183 36.89 31.58 -10.02
N GLU A 184 36.11 32.13 -9.10
CA GLU A 184 34.75 32.64 -9.14
C GLU A 184 34.58 33.88 -10.04
N PRO A 185 33.52 33.95 -10.87
CA PRO A 185 33.03 35.22 -11.39
C PRO A 185 31.73 35.67 -10.70
N LEU A 186 31.74 36.96 -10.39
CA LEU A 186 30.70 37.80 -9.81
C LEU A 186 29.39 37.88 -10.61
N ARG A 187 28.29 37.97 -9.84
CA ARG A 187 27.07 38.81 -10.00
C ARG A 187 26.32 38.79 -11.35
N HIS A 188 24.99 38.62 -11.27
CA HIS A 188 24.05 39.71 -11.55
C HIS A 188 22.63 39.34 -11.09
N SER A 189 21.98 40.30 -10.42
CA SER A 189 20.61 40.27 -9.94
C SER A 189 19.72 41.08 -10.86
N GLU A 190 18.72 40.46 -11.47
CA GLU A 190 17.53 41.10 -12.05
C GLU A 190 16.40 40.05 -11.89
N GLY A 191 15.22 40.28 -11.32
CA GLY A 191 14.45 41.51 -11.23
C GLY A 191 13.33 41.45 -12.28
N PHE A 192 12.26 40.68 -12.06
CA PHE A 192 11.05 40.78 -12.89
C PHE A 192 9.74 40.57 -12.11
N SER A 193 8.94 41.64 -12.16
CA SER A 193 7.54 41.85 -11.78
C SER A 193 6.61 40.95 -12.62
N SER A 194 5.59 40.29 -12.06
CA SER A 194 4.23 40.75 -11.73
C SER A 194 3.27 40.86 -12.92
N ILE A 195 1.99 40.53 -12.67
CA ILE A 195 0.77 40.70 -13.51
C ILE A 195 0.54 39.49 -14.47
N THR A 196 -0.64 38.84 -14.63
CA THR A 196 -2.06 39.24 -14.52
C THR A 196 -2.97 38.05 -14.21
N SER A 197 -4.10 38.36 -13.57
CA SER A 197 -5.30 37.55 -13.38
C SER A 197 -6.16 37.45 -14.65
N CYS A 198 -6.84 36.31 -14.83
CA CYS A 198 -8.04 36.22 -15.64
C CYS A 198 -9.05 35.28 -14.96
N ASP A 199 -10.02 35.92 -14.30
CA ASP A 199 -11.27 35.32 -13.85
C ASP A 199 -12.15 35.01 -15.07
N GLY A 200 -12.77 33.83 -15.05
CA GLY A 200 -13.70 33.35 -16.06
C GLY A 200 -14.80 32.54 -15.40
N ASP A 201 -15.77 33.24 -14.84
CA ASP A 201 -17.06 32.72 -14.38
C ASP A 201 -17.92 32.28 -15.57
N LEU A 202 -18.36 31.02 -15.60
CA LEU A 202 -19.46 30.56 -16.44
C LEU A 202 -20.35 29.53 -15.71
N SER A 203 -21.43 30.09 -15.17
CA SER A 203 -22.82 29.59 -15.11
C SER A 203 -23.14 28.10 -15.30
N THR A 204 -23.70 27.58 -14.21
CA THR A 204 -24.73 26.54 -14.00
C THR A 204 -25.61 26.05 -15.18
N SER A 205 -25.85 24.74 -15.18
CA SER A 205 -27.09 24.11 -15.70
C SER A 205 -27.40 22.81 -14.93
N PRO A 206 -28.63 22.63 -14.37
CA PRO A 206 -29.01 21.41 -13.66
C PRO A 206 -29.67 20.39 -14.62
N ARG A 207 -29.06 19.20 -14.77
CA ARG A 207 -29.67 18.07 -15.50
C ARG A 207 -30.56 17.23 -14.59
N LYS A 208 -31.83 17.09 -15.02
CA LYS A 208 -32.91 16.30 -14.41
C LYS A 208 -32.54 14.82 -14.27
N ARG A 209 -32.76 14.31 -13.05
CA ARG A 209 -32.57 12.92 -12.61
C ARG A 209 -33.81 12.08 -13.01
N ARG A 210 -33.66 11.10 -13.91
CA ARG A 210 -34.69 10.08 -14.20
C ARG A 210 -34.58 8.96 -13.15
N LYS A 211 -35.68 8.69 -12.45
CA LYS A 211 -35.87 7.50 -11.60
C LYS A 211 -36.23 6.33 -12.50
N MET A 212 -35.52 5.21 -12.37
CA MET A 212 -36.00 3.90 -12.82
C MET A 212 -36.15 3.00 -11.61
N SER A 213 -37.35 2.47 -11.44
CA SER A 213 -37.71 1.44 -10.47
C SER A 213 -37.30 0.08 -11.03
N ILE A 214 -36.49 -0.66 -10.27
CA ILE A 214 -36.13 -2.05 -10.56
C ILE A 214 -36.96 -2.94 -9.63
N SER A 215 -37.69 -3.86 -10.25
CA SER A 215 -38.49 -4.90 -9.63
C SER A 215 -37.59 -6.00 -9.06
N THR A 216 -37.88 -6.40 -7.83
CA THR A 216 -37.24 -7.50 -7.12
C THR A 216 -37.91 -8.81 -7.51
N GLU A 217 -37.16 -9.72 -8.16
CA GLU A 217 -37.53 -11.13 -8.27
C GLU A 217 -36.58 -11.96 -7.42
N SER A 218 -37.18 -12.80 -6.57
CA SER A 218 -36.54 -13.70 -5.64
C SER A 218 -36.12 -14.99 -6.34
N ILE A 219 -34.81 -15.23 -6.44
CA ILE A 219 -34.24 -16.51 -6.87
C ILE A 219 -33.58 -17.15 -5.65
N SER A 220 -34.11 -18.30 -5.25
CA SER A 220 -33.54 -19.22 -4.26
C SER A 220 -32.56 -20.15 -4.96
N ASP A 221 -31.27 -20.04 -4.63
CA ASP A 221 -30.18 -20.81 -5.26
C ASP A 221 -29.47 -21.72 -4.23
N PRO A 222 -29.15 -23.00 -4.54
CA PRO A 222 -28.62 -23.99 -3.59
C PRO A 222 -27.08 -23.97 -3.43
N ALA A 223 -26.43 -22.84 -3.72
CA ALA A 223 -24.96 -22.73 -3.80
C ALA A 223 -24.21 -22.65 -2.45
N VAL A 224 -24.87 -22.82 -1.31
CA VAL A 224 -24.26 -22.63 0.02
C VAL A 224 -23.45 -23.85 0.49
N SER A 225 -23.51 -24.99 -0.21
CA SER A 225 -22.82 -26.21 0.22
C SER A 225 -21.35 -26.32 -0.22
N ASP A 226 -20.89 -25.58 -1.23
CA ASP A 226 -19.52 -25.68 -1.76
C ASP A 226 -18.50 -24.79 -1.02
N LEU A 227 -18.98 -23.76 -0.31
CA LEU A 227 -18.13 -22.78 0.39
C LEU A 227 -17.45 -23.31 1.67
N LEU A 228 -17.87 -24.48 2.17
CA LEU A 228 -17.25 -25.11 3.35
C LEU A 228 -16.03 -25.97 3.00
N GLN A 229 -15.77 -26.26 1.72
CA GLN A 229 -14.66 -27.12 1.31
C GLN A 229 -13.35 -26.34 1.01
N GLU A 230 -13.42 -25.01 0.87
CA GLU A 230 -12.26 -24.14 0.62
C GLU A 230 -11.58 -23.58 1.88
N LEU A 231 -12.22 -23.63 3.05
CA LEU A 231 -11.55 -23.27 4.31
C LEU A 231 -10.51 -24.32 4.74
N THR A 232 -10.61 -25.55 4.23
CA THR A 232 -9.67 -26.65 4.50
C THR A 232 -8.38 -26.60 3.68
N THR A 233 -8.31 -25.87 2.56
CA THR A 233 -7.10 -25.80 1.72
C THR A 233 -6.08 -24.76 2.18
N VAL A 234 -6.49 -23.77 2.98
CA VAL A 234 -5.58 -22.74 3.53
C VAL A 234 -4.68 -23.31 4.64
N GLU A 235 -5.17 -24.27 5.43
CA GLU A 235 -4.37 -24.91 6.50
C GLU A 235 -3.19 -25.71 5.93
N CYS A 236 -3.33 -26.30 4.73
CA CYS A 236 -2.29 -27.14 4.13
C CYS A 236 -1.03 -26.36 3.73
N HIS A 237 -1.13 -25.06 3.43
CA HIS A 237 0.01 -24.27 2.98
C HIS A 237 0.88 -23.74 4.14
N VAL A 238 0.28 -23.54 5.33
CA VAL A 238 0.98 -23.04 6.52
C VAL A 238 1.88 -24.13 7.12
N GLU A 239 1.41 -25.38 7.17
CA GLU A 239 2.20 -26.52 7.66
C GLU A 239 3.50 -26.75 6.86
N SER A 240 3.46 -26.47 5.55
CA SER A 240 4.62 -26.63 4.67
C SER A 240 5.77 -25.67 5.03
N SER A 241 5.44 -24.43 5.40
CA SER A 241 6.43 -23.40 5.78
C SER A 241 7.07 -23.69 7.13
N GLN A 242 6.28 -24.18 8.09
CA GLN A 242 6.74 -24.49 9.44
C GLN A 242 7.75 -25.65 9.45
N ARG A 243 7.44 -26.74 8.72
CA ARG A 243 8.35 -27.90 8.58
C ARG A 243 9.69 -27.51 7.96
N GLN A 244 9.68 -26.63 6.96
CA GLN A 244 10.91 -26.17 6.31
C GLN A 244 11.81 -25.38 7.27
N CYS A 245 11.23 -24.53 8.13
CA CYS A 245 11.98 -23.76 9.13
C CYS A 245 12.60 -24.67 10.20
N LEU A 246 11.87 -25.70 10.66
CA LEU A 246 12.37 -26.67 11.63
C LEU A 246 13.51 -27.53 11.06
N GLU A 247 13.39 -27.98 9.80
CA GLU A 247 14.44 -28.75 9.14
C GLU A 247 15.73 -27.93 8.93
N ARG A 248 15.61 -26.63 8.64
CA ARG A 248 16.75 -25.70 8.60
C ARG A 248 17.47 -25.61 9.95
N LEU A 249 16.72 -25.37 11.03
CA LEU A 249 17.29 -25.34 12.38
C LEU A 249 17.99 -26.66 12.74
N ARG A 250 17.41 -27.81 12.37
CA ARG A 250 18.03 -29.14 12.58
C ARG A 250 19.37 -29.32 11.88
N ARG A 251 19.53 -28.70 10.70
CA ARG A 251 20.78 -28.74 9.93
C ARG A 251 21.83 -27.74 10.42
N GLY A 252 21.50 -26.93 11.43
CA GLY A 252 22.34 -25.84 11.92
C GLY A 252 22.23 -24.57 11.08
N ASP A 253 21.28 -24.50 10.15
CA ASP A 253 21.00 -23.27 9.42
C ASP A 253 20.28 -22.28 10.35
N GLY A 254 20.76 -21.03 10.37
CA GLY A 254 20.09 -19.97 11.11
C GLY A 254 18.72 -19.62 10.52
N LEU A 255 17.82 -19.13 11.37
CA LEU A 255 16.58 -18.46 10.96
C LEU A 255 16.74 -16.95 11.12
N THR A 256 16.07 -16.21 10.25
CA THR A 256 15.84 -14.79 10.47
C THR A 256 14.90 -14.59 11.67
N ARG A 257 14.94 -13.40 12.27
CA ARG A 257 14.07 -13.05 13.40
C ARG A 257 12.59 -13.20 13.06
N LEU A 258 12.16 -12.78 11.86
CA LEU A 258 10.76 -12.90 11.41
C LEU A 258 10.35 -14.36 11.23
N GLU A 259 11.22 -15.20 10.67
CA GLU A 259 10.97 -16.65 10.55
C GLU A 259 10.82 -17.27 11.94
N TYR A 260 11.67 -16.91 12.89
CA TYR A 260 11.56 -17.37 14.28
C TYR A 260 10.27 -16.90 14.96
N GLU A 261 9.95 -15.61 14.88
CA GLU A 261 8.72 -15.04 15.45
C GLU A 261 7.45 -15.62 14.81
N SER A 262 7.51 -16.06 13.55
CA SER A 262 6.40 -16.76 12.88
C SER A 262 6.32 -18.25 13.20
N LEU A 263 7.43 -18.85 13.68
CA LEU A 263 7.55 -20.27 13.97
C LEU A 263 7.09 -20.62 15.38
N VAL A 264 7.29 -19.71 16.33
CA VAL A 264 6.98 -19.94 17.75
C VAL A 264 6.06 -18.87 18.33
N GLU A 265 5.18 -19.29 19.22
CA GLU A 265 4.28 -18.45 20.00
C GLU A 265 4.68 -18.51 21.48
N SER A 266 4.51 -17.42 22.22
CA SER A 266 4.81 -17.38 23.66
C SER A 266 3.56 -17.67 24.50
N CYS A 267 3.72 -18.48 25.55
CA CYS A 267 2.69 -18.64 26.56
C CYS A 267 2.67 -17.42 27.48
N SER A 268 1.51 -16.76 27.62
CA SER A 268 1.35 -15.58 28.48
C SER A 268 1.55 -15.85 29.97
N SER A 269 1.35 -17.10 30.40
CA SER A 269 1.49 -17.51 31.80
C SER A 269 2.95 -17.74 32.19
N CYS A 270 3.68 -18.56 31.42
CA CYS A 270 5.06 -18.95 31.78
C CYS A 270 6.16 -18.27 30.94
N ASN A 271 5.81 -17.43 29.97
CA ASN A 271 6.71 -16.73 29.04
C ASN A 271 7.67 -17.64 28.25
N ARG A 272 7.34 -18.93 28.10
CA ARG A 272 8.08 -19.87 27.24
C ARG A 272 7.52 -19.86 25.83
N TYR A 273 8.38 -20.15 24.86
CA TYR A 273 8.04 -20.21 23.44
C TYR A 273 7.78 -21.65 23.01
N PHE A 274 6.72 -21.85 22.23
CA PHE A 274 6.25 -23.15 21.77
C PHE A 274 5.87 -23.06 20.30
N LEU A 275 5.90 -24.18 19.58
CA LEU A 275 5.18 -24.27 18.30
C LEU A 275 3.69 -24.15 18.56
N SER A 276 2.91 -23.60 17.63
CA SER A 276 1.47 -23.35 17.81
C SER A 276 0.69 -24.58 18.30
N GLU A 277 1.00 -25.78 17.76
CA GLU A 277 0.38 -27.04 18.20
C GLU A 277 0.77 -27.44 19.64
N ALA A 278 2.04 -27.28 19.99
CA ALA A 278 2.54 -27.56 21.34
C ALA A 278 2.04 -26.54 22.37
N LEU A 279 1.81 -25.29 21.96
CA LEU A 279 1.23 -24.27 22.83
C LEU A 279 -0.19 -24.66 23.23
N ARG A 280 -1.00 -25.15 22.28
CA ARG A 280 -2.39 -25.57 22.54
C ARG A 280 -2.48 -26.69 23.57
N SER A 281 -1.56 -27.66 23.55
CA SER A 281 -1.49 -28.73 24.55
C SER A 281 -0.84 -28.29 25.87
N HIS A 282 0.01 -27.26 25.83
CA HIS A 282 0.63 -26.67 27.01
C HIS A 282 -0.35 -25.84 27.85
N ILE A 283 -1.18 -24.99 27.23
CA ILE A 283 -2.06 -24.03 27.92
C ILE A 283 -2.90 -24.67 29.05
N PRO A 284 -3.59 -25.82 28.84
CA PRO A 284 -4.39 -26.44 29.90
C PRO A 284 -3.57 -26.94 31.11
N ASN A 285 -2.29 -27.25 30.90
CA ASN A 285 -1.38 -27.77 31.92
C ASN A 285 -0.45 -26.69 32.47
N CYS A 286 -0.54 -25.46 31.95
CA CYS A 286 0.30 -24.35 32.37
C CYS A 286 -0.23 -23.79 33.69
N SER A 287 0.16 -24.42 34.79
CA SER A 287 -0.03 -23.88 36.13
C SER A 287 0.77 -22.59 36.24
N ASN A 288 0.10 -21.45 36.48
CA ASN A 288 0.76 -20.20 36.83
C ASN A 288 1.69 -20.45 38.03
N GLN A 289 3.01 -20.52 37.80
CA GLN A 289 4.02 -20.38 38.84
C GLN A 289 4.34 -18.91 39.04
#